data_AF-A0A2K1QQ47-F1
#
_entry.id   AF-A0A2K1QQ47-F1
#
_cell.length_a   1.000
_cell.length_b   1.000
_cell.length_c   1.000
_cell.angle_alpha   90.00
_cell.angle_beta   90.00
_cell.angle_gamma   90.00
#
_symmetry.space_group_name_H-M   'P 1'
#
loop_
_entity.id
_entity.type
_entity.pdbx_description
1 polymer ?
#
loop_
_entity_poly.entity_id
_entity_poly.type
_entity_poly.pdbx_seq_one_letter_code
_entity_poly.pdbx_strand_id
1 'polypeptide(L)'
;MPESQVTVFYPRITPSTEADCQAWISGWDYITDLFRLLEYAIYSLRACKTRKAVLSSFCERPTPATLFDALARLKAGKPRILLGIEHQNDFQSNRCRYLAVQIICTETLVNIMALLYCQAPAGEMMKIVETFLEDVGKISLIMLKVSGSPLVHQLVGVGRMLYNASQQENGRYAAEARRLIMCLANLVASLRDHIPVAAESGERLMQLAEGTV
;
A
#
# COMPACT_ATOMS: atom_id res chain seq x y z
N MET A 1 -21.28 -13.51 2.84
CA MET A 1 -21.04 -13.10 1.44
C MET A 1 -20.05 -11.93 1.37
N PRO A 2 -18.73 -12.19 1.45
CA PRO A 2 -17.70 -11.17 1.20
C PRO A 2 -17.44 -10.91 -0.29
N GLU A 3 -17.78 -11.84 -1.19
CA GLU A 3 -17.55 -11.71 -2.64
C GLU A 3 -18.39 -10.58 -3.29
N SER A 4 -19.54 -10.24 -2.72
CA SER A 4 -20.42 -9.18 -3.23
C SER A 4 -19.91 -7.76 -2.94
N GLN A 5 -18.90 -7.60 -2.09
CA GLN A 5 -18.31 -6.29 -1.76
C GLN A 5 -17.05 -5.96 -2.57
N VAL A 6 -16.52 -6.91 -3.35
CA VAL A 6 -15.24 -6.73 -4.06
C VAL A 6 -15.44 -6.47 -5.57
N THR A 7 -16.62 -6.77 -6.12
CA THR A 7 -16.87 -6.61 -7.57
C THR A 7 -17.86 -5.47 -7.80
N VAL A 8 -17.34 -4.29 -8.17
CA VAL A 8 -18.16 -3.13 -8.53
C VAL A 8 -18.21 -2.98 -10.04
N PHE A 9 -19.42 -2.85 -10.59
CA PHE A 9 -19.61 -2.46 -11.98
C PHE A 9 -19.48 -0.94 -12.10
N TYR A 10 -18.34 -0.50 -12.61
CA TYR A 10 -18.11 0.91 -12.89
C TYR A 10 -18.81 1.37 -14.18
N PRO A 11 -19.20 2.64 -14.27
CA PRO A 11 -19.72 3.22 -15.52
C PRO A 11 -18.71 3.00 -16.65
N ARG A 12 -19.19 2.49 -17.79
CA ARG A 12 -18.31 2.16 -18.91
C ARG A 12 -17.74 3.43 -19.55
N ILE A 13 -16.43 3.46 -19.70
CA ILE A 13 -15.73 4.41 -20.55
C ILE A 13 -16.28 4.27 -21.97
N THR A 14 -16.80 5.36 -22.54
CA THR A 14 -17.20 5.38 -23.95
C THR A 14 -16.00 5.63 -24.84
N PRO A 15 -15.95 5.06 -26.06
CA PRO A 15 -14.84 5.28 -27.00
C PRO A 15 -14.61 6.75 -27.38
N SER A 16 -15.62 7.61 -27.17
CA SER A 16 -15.56 9.06 -27.39
C SER A 16 -14.81 9.84 -26.30
N THR A 17 -14.44 9.20 -25.19
CA THR A 17 -13.76 9.84 -24.07
C THR A 17 -12.28 10.06 -24.41
N GLU A 18 -11.74 11.24 -24.14
CA GLU A 18 -10.32 11.54 -24.32
C GLU A 18 -9.42 10.59 -23.51
N ALA A 19 -8.28 10.16 -24.07
CA ALA A 19 -7.39 9.16 -23.48
C ALA A 19 -6.97 9.49 -22.02
N ASP A 20 -6.66 10.75 -21.72
CA ASP A 20 -6.32 11.18 -20.36
C ASP A 20 -7.50 11.01 -19.37
N CYS A 21 -8.72 11.28 -19.83
CA CYS A 21 -9.92 11.08 -19.03
C CYS A 21 -10.20 9.58 -18.84
N GLN A 22 -9.97 8.76 -19.86
CA GLN A 22 -10.06 7.30 -19.74
C GLN A 22 -9.05 6.76 -18.72
N ALA A 23 -7.80 7.24 -18.75
CA ALA A 23 -6.75 6.84 -17.83
C ALA A 23 -7.09 7.22 -16.38
N TRP A 24 -7.58 8.45 -16.20
CA TRP A 24 -8.01 8.96 -14.90
C TRP A 24 -9.17 8.13 -14.32
N ILE A 25 -10.24 7.91 -15.09
CA ILE A 25 -11.40 7.11 -14.64
C ILE A 25 -10.96 5.67 -14.32
N SER A 26 -10.20 5.04 -15.22
CA SER A 26 -9.70 3.67 -15.01
C SER A 26 -8.87 3.56 -13.73
N GLY A 27 -8.02 4.56 -13.44
CA GLY A 27 -7.22 4.56 -12.24
C GLY A 27 -8.04 4.79 -10.98
N TRP A 28 -9.12 5.58 -11.07
CA TRP A 28 -10.07 5.77 -9.96
C TRP A 28 -10.80 4.50 -9.61
N ASP A 29 -11.28 3.76 -10.61
CA ASP A 29 -11.93 2.47 -10.40
C ASP A 29 -10.95 1.50 -9.74
N TYR A 30 -9.73 1.43 -10.27
CA TYR A 30 -8.68 0.56 -9.75
C TYR A 30 -8.27 0.88 -8.30
N ILE A 31 -8.00 2.15 -7.98
CA ILE A 31 -7.62 2.54 -6.62
C ILE A 31 -8.77 2.33 -5.63
N THR A 32 -10.01 2.53 -6.07
CA THR A 32 -11.18 2.28 -5.22
C THR A 32 -11.29 0.80 -4.87
N ASP A 33 -11.07 -0.10 -5.83
CA ASP A 33 -11.03 -1.54 -5.57
C ASP A 33 -9.86 -1.93 -4.65
N LEU A 34 -8.69 -1.29 -4.78
CA LEU A 34 -7.60 -1.47 -3.82
C LEU A 34 -7.99 -1.06 -2.41
N PHE A 35 -8.69 0.07 -2.23
CA PHE A 35 -9.16 0.50 -0.91
C PHE A 35 -10.18 -0.47 -0.31
N ARG A 36 -11.08 -1.04 -1.11
CA ARG A 36 -12.00 -2.09 -0.64
C ARG A 36 -11.26 -3.33 -0.20
N LEU A 37 -10.25 -3.77 -0.96
CA LEU A 37 -9.44 -4.91 -0.60
C LEU A 37 -8.60 -4.63 0.66
N LEU A 38 -8.11 -3.39 0.83
CA LEU A 38 -7.42 -2.95 2.03
C LEU A 38 -8.33 -2.97 3.25
N GLU A 39 -9.55 -2.44 3.13
CA GLU A 39 -10.57 -2.48 4.18
C GLU A 39 -10.87 -3.93 4.59
N TYR A 40 -11.04 -4.80 3.60
CA TYR A 40 -11.24 -6.23 3.80
C TYR A 40 -10.08 -6.89 4.56
N ALA A 41 -8.84 -6.58 4.19
CA ALA A 41 -7.64 -7.07 4.87
C ALA A 41 -7.53 -6.54 6.31
N ILE A 42 -7.76 -5.24 6.53
CA ILE A 42 -7.76 -4.61 7.87
C ILE A 42 -8.81 -5.27 8.77
N TYR A 43 -10.03 -5.44 8.26
CA TYR A 43 -11.13 -6.06 8.98
C TYR A 43 -10.78 -7.50 9.39
N SER A 44 -10.22 -8.27 8.45
CA SER A 44 -9.81 -9.66 8.67
C SER A 44 -8.66 -9.82 9.67
N LEU A 45 -7.69 -8.90 9.67
CA LEU A 45 -6.59 -8.84 10.62
C LEU A 45 -7.04 -8.44 12.03
N ARG A 46 -7.91 -7.43 12.16
CA ARG A 46 -8.47 -7.03 13.45
C ARG A 46 -9.33 -8.13 14.05
N ALA A 47 -10.13 -8.80 13.25
CA ALA A 47 -10.89 -9.96 13.69
C ALA A 47 -9.98 -11.07 14.27
N CYS A 48 -8.77 -11.25 13.72
CA CYS A 48 -7.77 -12.19 14.25
C CYS A 48 -7.29 -11.84 15.66
N LYS A 49 -7.09 -10.54 15.94
CA LYS A 49 -6.49 -10.07 17.20
C LYS A 49 -7.50 -10.00 18.36
N THR A 50 -8.80 -9.99 18.09
CA THR A 50 -9.80 -9.46 19.06
C THR A 50 -10.61 -10.52 19.86
N ARG A 51 -10.44 -11.84 19.74
CA ARG A 51 -11.29 -12.79 20.53
C ARG A 51 -10.60 -14.14 20.80
N LYS A 52 -10.54 -14.70 22.03
CA LYS A 52 -11.61 -15.26 22.91
C LYS A 52 -12.63 -16.13 22.16
N ALA A 53 -12.50 -17.44 22.36
CA ALA A 53 -12.90 -18.56 21.51
C ALA A 53 -14.42 -18.79 21.21
N VAL A 54 -15.33 -17.90 21.59
CA VAL A 54 -16.77 -18.26 21.65
C VAL A 54 -17.61 -17.76 20.47
N LEU A 55 -17.09 -16.87 19.61
CA LEU A 55 -17.88 -16.27 18.52
C LEU A 55 -17.27 -16.42 17.11
N SER A 56 -16.27 -17.29 16.94
CA SER A 56 -15.60 -17.52 15.66
C SER A 56 -16.41 -18.34 14.66
N SER A 57 -17.54 -18.92 15.06
CA SER A 57 -18.38 -19.81 14.25
C SER A 57 -19.39 -19.10 13.34
N PHE A 58 -19.65 -17.80 13.52
CA PHE A 58 -20.68 -17.05 12.77
C PHE A 58 -20.13 -16.09 11.71
N CYS A 59 -18.82 -16.01 11.53
CA CYS A 59 -18.21 -15.22 10.45
C CYS A 59 -17.38 -16.17 9.58
N GLU A 60 -17.91 -16.53 8.40
CA GLU A 60 -17.11 -17.13 7.34
C GLU A 60 -15.92 -16.21 7.08
N ARG A 61 -14.75 -16.70 7.48
CA ARG A 61 -13.51 -15.97 7.36
C ARG A 61 -12.91 -16.24 5.98
N PRO A 62 -12.45 -15.21 5.25
CA PRO A 62 -11.59 -15.45 4.08
C PRO A 62 -10.38 -16.26 4.47
N THR A 63 -10.08 -17.29 3.71
CA THR A 63 -8.79 -17.95 3.81
C THR A 63 -7.71 -16.98 3.29
N PRO A 64 -6.48 -17.04 3.83
CA PRO A 64 -5.29 -16.41 3.25
C PRO A 64 -5.25 -16.46 1.70
N ALA A 65 -5.59 -17.62 1.12
CA ALA A 65 -5.67 -17.82 -0.32
C ALA A 65 -6.66 -16.87 -1.02
N THR A 66 -7.86 -16.67 -0.48
CA THR A 66 -8.87 -15.79 -1.10
C THR A 66 -8.42 -14.32 -1.21
N LEU A 67 -7.62 -13.83 -0.26
CA LEU A 67 -7.11 -12.46 -0.29
C LEU A 67 -6.00 -12.30 -1.36
N PHE A 68 -5.08 -13.26 -1.45
CA PHE A 68 -4.08 -13.29 -2.51
C PHE A 68 -4.71 -13.45 -3.89
N ASP A 69 -5.69 -14.33 -4.03
CA ASP A 69 -6.40 -14.54 -5.30
C ASP A 69 -7.18 -13.28 -5.71
N ALA A 70 -7.80 -12.58 -4.76
CA ALA A 70 -8.44 -11.28 -5.04
C ALA A 70 -7.42 -10.23 -5.50
N LEU A 71 -6.28 -10.12 -4.82
CA LEU A 71 -5.22 -9.18 -5.20
C LEU A 71 -4.59 -9.53 -6.56
N ALA A 72 -4.32 -10.81 -6.81
CA ALA A 72 -3.78 -11.30 -8.07
C ALA A 72 -4.76 -11.05 -9.22
N ARG A 73 -6.05 -11.31 -9.03
CA ARG A 73 -7.10 -10.99 -10.04
C ARG A 73 -7.19 -9.49 -10.29
N LEU A 74 -7.16 -8.67 -9.25
CA LEU A 74 -7.22 -7.21 -9.39
C LEU A 74 -5.99 -6.70 -10.18
N LYS A 75 -4.78 -7.16 -9.83
CA LYS A 75 -3.55 -6.84 -10.56
C LYS A 75 -3.57 -7.32 -12.02
N ALA A 76 -4.04 -8.53 -12.27
CA ALA A 76 -4.18 -9.06 -13.63
C ALA A 76 -5.20 -8.27 -14.46
N GLY A 77 -6.23 -7.71 -13.82
CA GLY A 77 -7.23 -6.85 -14.43
C GLY A 77 -6.82 -5.38 -14.56
N LYS A 78 -5.62 -4.99 -14.10
CA LYS A 78 -5.14 -3.60 -14.16
C LYS A 78 -5.21 -3.09 -15.61
N PRO A 79 -6.04 -2.06 -15.89
CA PRO A 79 -6.20 -1.56 -17.26
C PRO A 79 -4.84 -1.19 -17.86
N ARG A 80 -4.59 -1.57 -19.12
CA ARG A 80 -3.29 -1.34 -19.78
C ARG A 80 -2.89 0.14 -19.82
N ILE A 81 -3.87 1.03 -19.88
CA ILE A 81 -3.66 2.47 -19.78
C ILE A 81 -3.01 2.89 -18.45
N LEU A 82 -3.17 2.07 -17.41
CA LEU A 82 -2.51 2.20 -16.12
C LEU A 82 -1.13 1.53 -16.06
N LEU A 83 -0.70 0.75 -17.05
CA LEU A 83 0.66 0.18 -17.07
C LEU A 83 1.69 1.23 -17.50
N GLY A 84 1.28 2.17 -18.37
CA GLY A 84 2.06 3.38 -18.65
C GLY A 84 2.26 4.26 -17.41
N ILE A 85 1.48 4.04 -16.34
CA ILE A 85 1.64 4.77 -15.08
C ILE A 85 2.97 4.53 -14.38
N GLU A 86 3.51 3.33 -14.56
CA GLU A 86 4.75 2.91 -13.95
C GLU A 86 5.94 3.71 -14.52
N HIS A 87 5.76 4.31 -15.71
CA HIS A 87 6.70 5.23 -16.35
C HIS A 87 6.19 6.67 -16.23
N GLN A 88 6.42 7.29 -15.08
CA GLN A 88 5.87 8.62 -14.73
C GLN A 88 6.16 9.77 -15.71
N ASN A 89 7.11 9.58 -16.64
CA ASN A 89 7.44 10.55 -17.69
C ASN A 89 6.47 10.51 -18.88
N ASP A 90 5.65 9.47 -19.01
CA ASP A 90 4.77 9.28 -20.17
C ASP A 90 3.44 10.03 -20.04
N PHE A 91 3.09 10.55 -18.85
CA PHE A 91 1.89 11.37 -18.69
C PHE A 91 2.14 12.85 -18.85
N GLN A 92 1.33 13.43 -19.73
CA GLN A 92 1.16 14.87 -19.81
C GLN A 92 0.25 15.40 -18.68
N SER A 93 -0.68 14.58 -18.16
CA SER A 93 -1.64 15.01 -17.13
C SER A 93 -1.13 14.84 -15.69
N ASN A 94 -1.06 15.96 -14.97
CA ASN A 94 -0.75 15.99 -13.54
C ASN A 94 -1.71 15.16 -12.67
N ARG A 95 -2.97 15.00 -13.11
CA ARG A 95 -3.97 14.20 -12.39
C ARG A 95 -3.60 12.71 -12.44
N CYS A 96 -3.28 12.19 -13.62
CA CYS A 96 -2.86 10.80 -13.78
C CYS A 96 -1.55 10.52 -13.02
N ARG A 97 -0.61 11.48 -13.02
CA ARG A 97 0.62 11.39 -12.21
C ARG A 97 0.34 11.36 -10.70
N TYR A 98 -0.59 12.16 -10.21
CA TYR A 98 -1.00 12.09 -8.81
C TYR A 98 -1.61 10.72 -8.48
N LEU A 99 -2.52 10.24 -9.32
CA LEU A 99 -3.18 8.94 -9.15
C LEU A 99 -2.19 7.78 -9.17
N ALA A 100 -1.13 7.88 -9.99
CA ALA A 100 0.00 6.96 -10.01
C ALA A 100 0.59 6.71 -8.63
N VAL A 101 0.94 7.81 -7.96
CA VAL A 101 1.55 7.77 -6.63
C VAL A 101 0.61 7.08 -5.65
N GLN A 102 -0.67 7.43 -5.70
CA GLN A 102 -1.69 6.86 -4.82
C GLN A 102 -1.88 5.36 -5.07
N ILE A 103 -1.88 4.92 -6.33
CA ILE A 103 -1.97 3.51 -6.70
C ILE A 103 -0.75 2.75 -6.19
N ILE A 104 0.47 3.21 -6.46
CA ILE A 104 1.71 2.55 -6.01
C ILE A 104 1.72 2.37 -4.49
N CYS A 105 1.40 3.43 -3.73
CA CYS A 105 1.39 3.36 -2.28
C CYS A 105 0.31 2.42 -1.74
N THR A 106 -0.89 2.46 -2.32
CA THR A 106 -2.02 1.62 -1.87
C THR A 106 -1.80 0.16 -2.26
N GLU A 107 -1.30 -0.14 -3.47
CA GLU A 107 -0.92 -1.49 -3.88
C GLU A 107 0.09 -2.09 -2.90
N THR A 108 1.19 -1.38 -2.61
CA THR A 108 2.21 -1.84 -1.65
C THR A 108 1.60 -2.17 -0.30
N LEU A 109 0.76 -1.27 0.23
CA LEU A 109 0.11 -1.47 1.52
C LEU A 109 -0.80 -2.72 1.51
N VAL A 110 -1.58 -2.93 0.45
CA VAL A 110 -2.43 -4.11 0.30
C VAL A 110 -1.58 -5.39 0.22
N ASN A 111 -0.47 -5.39 -0.52
CA ASN A 111 0.43 -6.55 -0.59
C ASN A 111 1.02 -6.89 0.79
N ILE A 112 1.51 -5.90 1.53
CA ILE A 112 2.07 -6.12 2.88
C ILE A 112 1.01 -6.64 3.84
N MET A 113 -0.20 -6.08 3.79
CA MET A 113 -1.32 -6.52 4.62
C MET A 113 -1.76 -7.95 4.28
N ALA A 114 -1.73 -8.32 3.00
CA ALA A 114 -1.97 -9.69 2.56
C ALA A 114 -0.89 -10.65 3.09
N LEU A 115 0.39 -10.31 2.95
CA LEU A 115 1.49 -11.10 3.51
C LEU A 115 1.36 -11.30 5.03
N LEU A 116 1.06 -10.22 5.77
CA LEU A 116 0.85 -10.26 7.21
C LEU A 116 -0.33 -11.16 7.59
N TYR A 117 -1.44 -11.05 6.87
CA TYR A 117 -2.62 -11.87 7.11
C TYR A 117 -2.34 -13.36 6.90
N CYS A 118 -1.54 -13.66 5.88
CA CYS A 118 -1.16 -15.02 5.51
C CYS A 118 0.02 -15.57 6.31
N GLN A 119 0.58 -14.78 7.25
CA GLN A 119 1.78 -15.13 8.02
C GLN A 119 2.95 -15.53 7.10
N ALA A 120 3.08 -14.84 5.97
CA ALA A 120 4.17 -15.07 5.03
C ALA A 120 5.52 -14.70 5.67
N PRO A 121 6.63 -15.28 5.19
CA PRO A 121 7.95 -14.98 5.72
C PRO A 121 8.29 -13.49 5.63
N ALA A 122 8.93 -12.96 6.66
CA ALA A 122 9.28 -11.54 6.75
C ALA A 122 10.16 -11.08 5.58
N GLY A 123 10.97 -11.98 5.00
CA GLY A 123 11.81 -11.70 3.83
C GLY A 123 11.02 -11.32 2.57
N GLU A 124 9.80 -11.83 2.38
CA GLU A 124 8.94 -11.42 1.25
C GLU A 124 8.48 -9.97 1.42
N MET A 125 8.18 -9.58 2.66
CA MET A 125 7.79 -8.20 2.98
C MET A 125 8.94 -7.22 2.77
N MET A 126 10.17 -7.60 3.14
CA MET A 126 11.36 -6.78 2.90
C MET A 126 11.52 -6.48 1.41
N LYS A 127 11.39 -7.50 0.56
CA LYS A 127 11.49 -7.36 -0.91
C LYS A 127 10.42 -6.41 -1.47
N ILE A 128 9.18 -6.54 -1.02
CA ILE A 128 8.09 -5.66 -1.48
C ILE A 128 8.37 -4.21 -1.08
N VAL A 129 8.84 -3.96 0.15
CA VAL A 129 9.15 -2.59 0.58
C VAL A 129 10.38 -2.03 -0.11
N GLU A 130 11.38 -2.86 -0.40
CA GLU A 130 12.54 -2.46 -1.19
C GLU A 130 12.14 -2.00 -2.59
N THR A 131 11.37 -2.81 -3.33
CA THR A 131 10.83 -2.43 -4.64
C THR A 131 9.98 -1.16 -4.55
N PHE A 132 9.15 -1.05 -3.51
CA PHE A 132 8.35 0.15 -3.28
C PHE A 132 9.21 1.40 -3.07
N LEU A 133 10.30 1.32 -2.29
CA LEU A 133 11.21 2.43 -2.08
C LEU A 133 11.94 2.83 -3.37
N GLU A 134 12.33 1.85 -4.19
CA GLU A 134 12.89 2.10 -5.52
C GLU A 134 11.89 2.83 -6.41
N ASP A 135 10.63 2.40 -6.43
CA ASP A 135 9.58 3.03 -7.22
C ASP A 135 9.24 4.42 -6.72
N VAL A 136 9.15 4.61 -5.39
CA VAL A 136 8.96 5.93 -4.77
C VAL A 136 10.14 6.86 -5.06
N GLY A 137 11.36 6.34 -5.12
CA GLY A 137 12.56 7.10 -5.48
C GLY A 137 12.54 7.65 -6.91
N LYS A 138 11.77 7.03 -7.82
CA LYS A 138 11.56 7.51 -9.20
C LYS A 138 10.47 8.59 -9.28
N ILE A 139 9.72 8.82 -8.20
CA ILE A 139 8.58 9.73 -8.21
C ILE A 139 9.04 11.17 -8.11
N SER A 140 8.43 12.04 -8.92
CA SER A 140 8.68 13.48 -8.78
C SER A 140 8.29 13.97 -7.39
N LEU A 141 9.22 14.66 -6.72
CA LEU A 141 9.03 15.19 -5.36
C LEU A 141 7.77 16.05 -5.23
N ILE A 142 7.38 16.77 -6.29
CA ILE A 142 6.16 17.58 -6.26
C ILE A 142 4.90 16.72 -6.12
N MET A 143 4.87 15.53 -6.74
CA MET A 143 3.74 14.61 -6.62
C MET A 143 3.67 13.99 -5.22
N LEU A 144 4.81 13.66 -4.62
CA LEU A 144 4.87 13.22 -3.22
C LEU A 144 4.35 14.30 -2.26
N LYS A 145 4.70 15.56 -2.49
CA LYS A 145 4.22 16.70 -1.70
C LYS A 145 2.71 16.90 -1.83
N VAL A 146 2.19 16.84 -3.05
CA VAL A 146 0.74 17.00 -3.32
C VAL A 146 -0.08 15.86 -2.69
N SER A 147 0.48 14.66 -2.55
CA SER A 147 -0.15 13.54 -1.83
C SER A 147 -0.39 13.81 -0.34
N GLY A 148 0.32 14.78 0.26
CA GLY A 148 0.04 15.28 1.60
C GLY A 148 0.17 14.25 2.73
N SER A 149 -0.45 14.55 3.87
CA SER A 149 -0.39 13.73 5.08
C SER A 149 -0.80 12.25 4.91
N PRO A 150 -1.77 11.88 4.05
CA PRO A 150 -2.11 10.47 3.81
C PRO A 150 -0.91 9.62 3.41
N LEU A 151 -0.03 10.13 2.53
CA LEU A 151 1.19 9.43 2.12
C LEU A 151 2.11 9.19 3.32
N VAL A 152 2.34 10.22 4.15
CA VAL A 152 3.19 10.13 5.34
C VAL A 152 2.67 9.05 6.29
N HIS A 153 1.36 9.03 6.56
CA HIS A 153 0.76 8.01 7.42
C HIS A 153 0.90 6.60 6.85
N GLN A 154 0.77 6.42 5.53
CA GLN A 154 1.00 5.12 4.88
C GLN A 154 2.46 4.67 5.04
N LEU A 155 3.44 5.55 4.77
CA LEU A 155 4.86 5.25 4.91
C LEU A 155 5.23 4.86 6.35
N VAL A 156 4.69 5.59 7.33
CA VAL A 156 4.86 5.26 8.76
C VAL A 156 4.23 3.90 9.10
N GLY A 157 3.04 3.63 8.55
CA GLY A 157 2.36 2.35 8.70
C GLY A 157 3.21 1.19 8.17
N VAL A 158 3.80 1.33 6.98
CA VAL A 158 4.72 0.34 6.39
C VAL A 158 5.93 0.11 7.29
N GLY A 159 6.57 1.16 7.79
CA GLY A 159 7.73 1.01 8.69
C GLY A 159 7.38 0.22 9.96
N ARG A 160 6.20 0.47 10.57
CA ARG A 160 5.71 -0.32 11.72
C ARG A 160 5.43 -1.77 11.37
N MET A 161 4.91 -2.05 10.18
CA MET A 161 4.67 -3.42 9.72
C MET A 161 5.99 -4.18 9.55
N LEU A 162 7.00 -3.55 8.93
CA LEU A 162 8.34 -4.13 8.77
C LEU A 162 8.99 -4.46 10.12
N TYR A 163 8.97 -3.51 11.05
CA TYR A 163 9.52 -3.71 12.39
C TYR A 163 8.86 -4.91 13.08
N ASN A 164 7.52 -4.97 13.07
CA ASN A 164 6.81 -6.08 13.70
C ASN A 164 7.11 -7.42 13.02
N ALA A 165 7.22 -7.44 11.68
CA ALA A 165 7.53 -8.65 10.94
C ALA A 165 8.95 -9.16 11.22
N SER A 166 9.94 -8.26 11.36
CA SER A 166 11.32 -8.67 11.64
C SER A 166 11.49 -9.35 13.01
N GLN A 167 10.60 -9.08 13.96
CA GLN A 167 10.63 -9.71 15.28
C GLN A 167 10.10 -11.16 15.29
N GLN A 168 9.33 -11.59 14.27
CA GLN A 168 8.65 -12.89 14.29
C GLN A 168 9.56 -14.08 13.92
N GLU A 169 10.75 -13.84 13.34
CA GLU A 169 11.68 -14.89 12.88
C GLU A 169 13.05 -14.80 13.58
N ASN A 170 13.05 -14.77 14.92
CA ASN A 170 14.27 -14.69 15.74
C ASN A 170 15.20 -13.52 15.34
N GLY A 171 14.66 -12.43 14.80
CA GLY A 171 15.43 -11.26 14.37
C GLY A 171 16.27 -11.46 13.10
N ARG A 172 16.07 -12.55 12.33
CA ARG A 172 16.85 -12.82 11.10
C ARG A 172 16.86 -11.64 10.13
N TYR A 173 15.74 -10.93 10.02
CA TYR A 173 15.58 -9.79 9.12
C TYR A 173 15.69 -8.43 9.83
N ALA A 174 16.14 -8.38 11.09
CA ALA A 174 16.18 -7.14 11.88
C ALA A 174 17.10 -6.07 11.25
N ALA A 175 18.28 -6.45 10.78
CA ALA A 175 19.21 -5.52 10.13
C ALA A 175 18.63 -4.92 8.84
N GLU A 176 17.96 -5.77 8.04
CA GLU A 176 17.35 -5.36 6.78
C GLU A 176 16.12 -4.47 7.00
N ALA A 177 15.27 -4.85 7.96
CA ALA A 177 14.13 -4.04 8.36
C ALA A 177 14.59 -2.66 8.86
N ARG A 178 15.64 -2.60 9.70
CA ARG A 178 16.23 -1.34 10.16
C ARG A 178 16.67 -0.47 8.99
N ARG A 179 17.39 -1.03 8.01
CA ARG A 179 17.83 -0.31 6.81
C ARG A 179 16.63 0.29 6.05
N LEU A 180 15.61 -0.52 5.77
CA LEU A 180 14.42 -0.08 5.04
C LEU A 180 13.61 0.97 5.82
N ILE A 181 13.46 0.82 7.14
CA ILE A 181 12.79 1.80 8.00
C ILE A 181 13.55 3.13 8.02
N MET A 182 14.89 3.12 8.05
CA MET A 182 15.68 4.35 7.92
C MET A 182 15.50 5.01 6.56
N CYS A 183 15.42 4.24 5.47
CA CYS A 183 15.10 4.79 4.15
C CYS A 183 13.72 5.47 4.14
N LEU A 184 12.71 4.84 4.75
CA LEU A 184 11.39 5.44 4.92
C LEU A 184 11.44 6.73 5.77
N ALA A 185 12.21 6.73 6.87
CA ALA A 185 12.38 7.89 7.73
C ALA A 185 12.98 9.09 6.94
N ASN A 186 14.03 8.84 6.16
CA ASN A 186 14.67 9.86 5.34
C ASN A 186 13.74 10.39 4.24
N LEU A 187 12.99 9.50 3.58
CA LEU A 187 11.98 9.88 2.60
C LEU A 187 10.92 10.78 3.24
N VAL A 188 10.36 10.39 4.38
CA VAL A 188 9.35 11.17 5.09
C VAL A 188 9.93 12.52 5.53
N ALA A 189 11.15 12.54 6.09
CA ALA A 189 11.81 13.78 6.50
C ALA A 189 12.03 14.77 5.34
N SER A 190 12.24 14.27 4.11
CA SER A 190 12.37 15.11 2.92
C SER A 190 11.09 15.91 2.57
N LEU A 191 9.95 15.51 3.15
CA LEU A 191 8.65 16.16 2.93
C LEU A 191 8.30 17.21 4.00
N ARG A 192 9.16 17.40 5.02
CA ARG A 192 8.90 18.25 6.20
C ARG A 192 8.50 19.69 5.88
N ASP A 193 9.10 20.28 4.86
CA ASP A 193 8.88 21.70 4.54
C ASP A 193 7.48 21.94 3.94
N HIS A 194 6.76 20.87 3.56
CA HIS A 194 5.48 20.95 2.84
C HIS A 194 4.36 20.20 3.57
N ILE A 195 4.71 19.21 4.40
CA ILE A 195 3.75 18.39 5.15
C ILE A 195 4.11 18.51 6.64
N PRO A 196 3.32 19.25 7.44
CA PRO A 196 3.65 19.54 8.83
C PRO A 196 3.93 18.30 9.70
N VAL A 197 3.20 17.20 9.46
CA VAL A 197 3.35 15.94 10.23
C VAL A 197 4.57 15.12 9.85
N ALA A 198 5.27 15.47 8.76
CA ALA A 198 6.34 14.65 8.22
C ALA A 198 7.62 14.69 9.06
N ALA A 199 7.97 15.83 9.67
CA ALA A 199 9.14 15.91 10.55
C ALA A 199 9.02 14.91 11.72
N GLU A 200 7.94 15.04 12.50
CA GLU A 200 7.67 14.16 13.64
C GLU A 200 7.54 12.69 13.22
N SER A 201 6.91 12.42 12.08
CA SER A 201 6.74 11.06 11.55
C SER A 201 8.07 10.43 11.14
N GLY A 202 8.99 11.20 10.55
CA GLY A 202 10.33 10.76 10.20
C GLY A 202 11.16 10.43 11.44
N GLU A 203 11.12 11.26 12.47
CA GLU A 203 11.80 11.01 13.75
C GLU A 203 11.28 9.74 14.43
N ARG A 204 9.95 9.55 14.47
CA ARG A 204 9.34 8.32 15.02
C ARG A 204 9.77 7.06 14.27
N LEU A 205 9.93 7.13 12.94
CA LEU A 205 10.47 6.01 12.17
C LEU A 205 11.95 5.76 12.47
N MET A 206 12.73 6.82 12.70
CA MET A 206 14.14 6.68 13.06
C MET A 206 14.31 6.01 14.42
N GLN A 207 13.54 6.43 15.42
CA GLN A 207 13.48 5.78 16.73
C GLN A 207 13.07 4.30 16.61
N LEU A 208 12.11 4.00 15.73
CA LEU A 208 11.68 2.62 15.46
C LEU A 208 12.81 1.77 14.88
N ALA A 209 13.60 2.33 13.96
CA ALA A 209 14.75 1.65 13.37
C ALA A 209 15.86 1.40 14.41
N GLU A 210 16.02 2.30 15.38
CA GLU A 210 17.01 2.18 16.46
C GLU A 210 16.56 1.24 17.59
N GLY A 211 15.29 0.84 17.62
CA GLY A 211 14.72 0.00 18.68
C GLY A 211 14.46 0.76 19.98
N THR A 212 14.32 2.09 19.92
CA THR A 212 14.12 2.97 21.08
C THR A 212 12.64 3.33 21.30
N VAL A 213 11.71 2.51 20.80
CA VAL A 213 10.24 2.75 20.80
C VAL A 213 9.53 1.96 21.88
#